data_AF-A0A2N2I4S8-F1
#
_entry.id   AF-A0A2N2I4S8-F1
#
_cell.length_a   1.000
_cell.length_b   1.000
_cell.length_c   1.000
_cell.angle_alpha   90.00
_cell.angle_beta   90.00
_cell.angle_gamma   90.00
#
_symmetry.space_group_name_H-M   'P 1'
#
loop_
_entity.id
_entity.type
_entity.pdbx_description
1 polymer ?
#
loop_
_entity_poly.entity_id
_entity_poly.type
_entity_poly.pdbx_seq_one_letter_code
_entity_poly.pdbx_strand_id
1 'polypeptide(L)'
;MMRKRKLLGAAMALLLLIVVGSVTIWLAAKPLARSMVVAAAKAHGVQLETRHIDLGWGWVRLREVHLGLEGVPGIGATVERATVDLEGFSPSRVELRGLSVSMNGSPADFVVDVGTWVRRYADSLTFPIAADGLKVIWRESPSASPWLMLDGGLVVPMAGGAKVTADDAVVLGVSVGPVGAMWASDLATATLGFGHVDPSAATLRMDVDRSTGKAKVVLRQGKLAAFAAPLGIDLPVGPAVLVEGTAELSLTPTGPANEVHGIVGLRLRGYVPPHPRELEGIVFGDTTTFDTDIRVAANRRTATLEKSRLTAGAFVLDGGGVIERKDDHATVVMTMAGNIPCTALARSAAVARLGAQLGKILGDAAKLALAGSVRVGVKVSADTRKLADAKVQNDVGIGCTLRLP
;
A
#
# COMPACT_ATOMS: atom_id res chain seq x y z
N MET A 1 -56.41 -42.37 -47.06
CA MET A 1 -56.26 -41.44 -45.90
C MET A 1 -55.52 -42.04 -44.69
N MET A 2 -55.52 -43.36 -44.43
CA MET A 2 -54.88 -43.94 -43.22
C MET A 2 -53.33 -43.82 -43.16
N ARG A 3 -52.62 -43.78 -44.30
CA ARG A 3 -51.14 -43.64 -44.32
C ARG A 3 -50.64 -42.28 -43.84
N LYS A 4 -51.35 -41.18 -44.13
CA LYS A 4 -50.96 -39.83 -43.70
C LYS A 4 -51.13 -39.62 -42.19
N ARG A 5 -52.15 -40.24 -41.57
CA ARG A 5 -52.34 -40.19 -40.10
C ARG A 5 -51.26 -40.96 -39.33
N LYS A 6 -50.77 -42.10 -39.86
CA LYS A 6 -49.67 -42.86 -39.23
C LYS A 6 -48.31 -42.14 -39.35
N LEU A 7 -48.05 -41.45 -40.46
CA LEU A 7 -46.85 -40.63 -40.65
C LEU A 7 -46.83 -39.38 -39.75
N LEU A 8 -47.97 -38.70 -39.58
CA LEU A 8 -48.06 -37.54 -38.69
C LEU A 8 -47.87 -37.94 -37.21
N GLY A 9 -48.43 -39.08 -36.79
CA GLY A 9 -48.26 -39.60 -35.43
C GLY A 9 -46.81 -40.01 -35.12
N ALA A 10 -46.10 -40.61 -36.07
CA ALA A 10 -44.69 -41.00 -35.91
C ALA A 10 -43.75 -39.78 -35.86
N ALA A 11 -44.00 -38.76 -36.68
CA ALA A 11 -43.21 -37.51 -36.66
C ALA A 11 -43.39 -36.75 -35.34
N MET A 12 -44.61 -36.71 -34.80
CA MET A 12 -44.89 -36.04 -33.53
C MET A 12 -44.30 -36.79 -32.34
N ALA A 13 -44.31 -38.13 -32.36
CA ALA A 13 -43.66 -38.96 -31.34
C ALA A 13 -42.12 -38.81 -31.36
N LEU A 14 -41.51 -38.71 -32.55
CA LEU A 14 -40.07 -38.47 -32.69
C LEU A 14 -39.67 -37.08 -32.19
N LEU A 15 -40.46 -36.06 -32.49
CA LEU A 15 -40.22 -34.69 -32.03
C LEU A 15 -40.38 -34.58 -30.50
N LEU A 16 -41.37 -35.29 -29.93
CA LEU A 16 -41.53 -35.39 -28.48
C LEU A 16 -40.35 -36.13 -27.82
N LEU A 17 -39.83 -37.19 -28.45
CA LEU A 17 -38.63 -37.92 -27.98
C LEU A 17 -37.36 -37.08 -28.06
N ILE A 18 -37.21 -36.24 -29.10
CA ILE A 18 -36.10 -35.29 -29.24
C ILE A 18 -36.21 -34.20 -28.18
N VAL A 19 -37.41 -33.67 -27.93
CA VAL A 19 -37.64 -32.63 -26.89
C VAL A 19 -37.47 -33.21 -25.49
N VAL A 20 -38.03 -34.39 -25.19
CA VAL A 20 -37.86 -35.05 -23.88
C VAL A 20 -36.41 -35.51 -23.69
N GLY A 21 -35.77 -36.04 -24.73
CA GLY A 21 -34.35 -36.44 -24.72
C GLY A 21 -33.39 -35.26 -24.56
N SER A 22 -33.66 -34.13 -25.23
CA SER A 22 -32.87 -32.91 -25.05
C SER A 22 -33.09 -32.28 -23.67
N VAL A 23 -34.31 -32.33 -23.12
CA VAL A 23 -34.60 -31.88 -21.75
C VAL A 23 -33.93 -32.78 -20.71
N THR A 24 -33.93 -34.11 -20.87
CA THR A 24 -33.22 -35.02 -19.94
C THR A 24 -31.70 -34.90 -20.03
N ILE A 25 -31.14 -34.75 -21.23
CA ILE A 25 -29.71 -34.45 -21.43
C ILE A 25 -29.36 -33.10 -20.79
N TRP A 26 -30.20 -32.08 -20.95
CA TRP A 26 -29.98 -30.76 -20.36
C TRP A 26 -30.10 -30.78 -18.83
N LEU A 27 -31.01 -31.57 -18.28
CA LEU A 27 -31.15 -31.78 -16.82
C LEU A 27 -29.97 -32.58 -16.23
N ALA A 28 -29.48 -33.60 -16.94
CA ALA A 28 -28.31 -34.40 -16.54
C ALA A 28 -26.98 -33.65 -16.75
N ALA A 29 -26.92 -32.71 -17.70
CA ALA A 29 -25.73 -31.90 -17.96
C ALA A 29 -25.44 -30.92 -16.81
N LYS A 30 -26.43 -30.47 -16.04
CA LYS A 30 -26.24 -29.54 -14.92
C LYS A 30 -25.34 -30.08 -13.79
N PRO A 31 -25.58 -31.28 -13.21
CA PRO A 31 -24.68 -31.83 -12.18
C PRO A 31 -23.29 -32.17 -12.73
N LEU A 32 -23.19 -32.61 -13.98
CA LEU A 32 -21.90 -32.84 -14.65
C LEU A 32 -21.13 -31.53 -14.84
N ALA A 33 -21.75 -30.50 -15.43
CA ALA A 33 -21.16 -29.18 -15.59
C ALA A 33 -20.76 -28.57 -14.24
N ARG A 34 -21.58 -28.76 -13.19
CA ARG A 34 -21.23 -28.37 -11.82
C ARG A 34 -19.94 -29.04 -11.37
N SER A 35 -19.85 -30.36 -11.49
CA SER A 35 -18.66 -31.12 -11.08
C SER A 35 -17.41 -30.70 -11.86
N MET A 36 -17.53 -30.45 -13.17
CA MET A 36 -16.43 -30.00 -14.02
C MET A 36 -15.96 -28.59 -13.64
N VAL A 37 -16.88 -27.65 -13.42
CA VAL A 37 -16.54 -26.28 -13.00
C VAL A 37 -15.88 -26.28 -11.62
N VAL A 38 -16.41 -27.06 -10.67
CA VAL A 38 -15.81 -27.18 -9.33
C VAL A 38 -14.43 -27.85 -9.40
N ALA A 39 -14.27 -28.88 -10.23
CA ALA A 39 -12.98 -29.53 -10.43
C ALA A 39 -11.95 -28.61 -11.09
N ALA A 40 -12.37 -27.83 -12.09
CA ALA A 40 -11.52 -26.82 -12.73
C ALA A 40 -11.12 -25.70 -11.76
N ALA A 41 -12.08 -25.18 -10.98
CA ALA A 41 -11.79 -24.19 -9.93
C ALA A 41 -10.78 -24.74 -8.91
N LYS A 42 -10.96 -26.00 -8.48
CA LYS A 42 -10.05 -26.66 -7.55
C LYS A 42 -8.65 -26.87 -8.14
N ALA A 43 -8.54 -27.19 -9.43
CA ALA A 43 -7.25 -27.28 -10.13
C ALA A 43 -6.49 -25.94 -10.11
N HIS A 44 -7.22 -24.83 -10.05
CA HIS A 44 -6.69 -23.48 -9.88
C HIS A 44 -6.55 -23.04 -8.41
N GLY A 45 -6.74 -23.93 -7.44
CA GLY A 45 -6.62 -23.63 -6.01
C GLY A 45 -7.79 -22.83 -5.44
N VAL A 46 -8.94 -22.82 -6.12
CA VAL A 46 -10.15 -22.11 -5.72
C VAL A 46 -11.22 -23.11 -5.27
N GLN A 47 -11.69 -22.95 -4.04
CA GLN A 47 -12.86 -23.66 -3.53
C GLN A 47 -14.10 -22.90 -3.98
N LEU A 48 -14.97 -23.57 -4.73
CA LEU A 48 -16.16 -22.96 -5.33
C LEU A 48 -17.42 -23.69 -4.87
N GLU A 49 -18.35 -22.92 -4.32
CA GLU A 49 -19.71 -23.34 -4.06
C GLU A 49 -20.69 -22.46 -4.84
N THR A 50 -21.73 -23.06 -5.40
CA THR A 50 -22.75 -22.35 -6.17
C THR A 50 -24.09 -23.04 -5.99
N ARG A 51 -25.16 -22.25 -5.93
CA ARG A 51 -26.54 -22.76 -5.86
C ARG A 51 -27.15 -22.98 -7.22
N HIS A 52 -26.80 -22.15 -8.20
CA HIS A 52 -27.45 -22.14 -9.50
C HIS A 52 -26.43 -22.12 -10.64
N ILE A 53 -26.67 -22.98 -11.62
CA ILE A 53 -25.90 -23.07 -12.86
C ILE A 53 -26.85 -23.00 -14.04
N ASP A 54 -26.58 -22.03 -14.89
CA ASP A 54 -27.23 -21.83 -16.18
C ASP A 54 -26.20 -22.15 -17.27
N LEU A 55 -26.59 -22.95 -18.26
CA LEU A 55 -25.74 -23.38 -19.36
C LEU A 55 -26.20 -22.70 -20.64
N GLY A 56 -25.26 -22.20 -21.42
CA GLY A 56 -25.52 -21.76 -22.78
C GLY A 56 -24.45 -22.24 -23.74
N TRP A 57 -24.63 -21.91 -25.02
CA TRP A 57 -23.66 -22.28 -26.04
C TRP A 57 -22.36 -21.49 -25.84
N GLY A 58 -21.28 -22.19 -25.49
CA GLY A 58 -19.96 -21.60 -25.26
C GLY A 58 -19.79 -20.87 -23.93
N TRP A 59 -20.72 -21.01 -22.98
CA TRP A 59 -20.57 -20.39 -21.65
C TRP A 59 -21.30 -21.15 -20.54
N VAL A 60 -20.80 -20.97 -19.32
CA VAL A 60 -21.44 -21.42 -18.08
C VAL A 60 -21.63 -20.22 -17.17
N ARG A 61 -22.84 -20.01 -16.66
CA ARG A 61 -23.15 -18.94 -15.73
C ARG A 61 -23.50 -19.50 -14.37
N LEU A 62 -22.82 -19.01 -13.36
CA LEU A 62 -23.01 -19.35 -11.96
C LEU A 62 -23.64 -18.15 -11.25
N ARG A 63 -24.57 -18.39 -10.32
CA ARG A 63 -25.19 -17.37 -9.47
C ARG A 63 -25.07 -17.75 -8.02
N GLU A 64 -24.97 -16.74 -7.16
CA GLU A 64 -24.75 -16.91 -5.70
C GLU A 64 -23.52 -17.80 -5.45
N VAL A 65 -22.37 -17.35 -5.96
CA VAL A 65 -21.13 -18.09 -5.86
C VAL A 65 -20.41 -17.69 -4.59
N HIS A 66 -20.01 -18.68 -3.81
CA HIS A 66 -19.09 -18.53 -2.70
C HIS A 66 -17.74 -19.10 -3.12
N LEU A 67 -16.69 -18.31 -2.91
CA LEU A 67 -15.32 -18.64 -3.27
C LEU A 67 -14.45 -18.62 -2.01
N GLY A 68 -13.52 -19.55 -1.94
CA GLY A 68 -12.41 -19.56 -0.99
C GLY A 68 -11.11 -19.94 -1.71
N LEU A 69 -9.97 -19.66 -1.09
CA LEU A 69 -8.67 -20.13 -1.60
C LEU A 69 -8.22 -21.34 -0.81
N GLU A 70 -7.76 -22.37 -1.52
CA GLU A 70 -7.30 -23.61 -0.91
C GLU A 70 -6.03 -23.37 -0.07
N GLY A 71 -6.12 -23.60 1.24
CA GLY A 71 -4.99 -23.43 2.16
C GLY A 71 -4.71 -21.98 2.55
N VAL A 72 -5.62 -21.04 2.26
CA VAL A 72 -5.53 -19.66 2.76
C VAL A 72 -6.74 -19.37 3.66
N PRO A 73 -6.62 -19.59 4.97
CA PRO A 73 -7.71 -19.33 5.90
C PRO A 73 -8.07 -17.84 5.93
N GLY A 74 -9.32 -17.54 6.25
CA GLY A 74 -9.77 -16.17 6.44
C GLY A 74 -10.12 -15.40 5.16
N ILE A 75 -9.88 -15.95 3.96
CA ILE A 75 -10.41 -15.40 2.70
C ILE A 75 -11.73 -16.06 2.36
N GLY A 76 -12.76 -15.25 2.20
CA GLY A 76 -13.99 -15.62 1.53
C GLY A 76 -14.34 -14.58 0.49
N ALA A 77 -14.91 -14.98 -0.63
CA ALA A 77 -15.50 -14.06 -1.59
C ALA A 77 -16.90 -14.53 -1.98
N THR A 78 -17.75 -13.55 -2.25
CA THR A 78 -19.10 -13.75 -2.76
C THR A 78 -19.20 -13.07 -4.12
N VAL A 79 -19.86 -13.74 -5.05
CA VAL A 79 -20.09 -13.21 -6.40
C VAL A 79 -21.55 -13.38 -6.74
N GLU A 80 -22.20 -12.29 -7.12
CA GLU A 80 -23.60 -12.33 -7.54
C GLU A 80 -23.75 -13.17 -8.82
N ARG A 81 -22.82 -12.97 -9.76
CA ARG A 81 -22.79 -13.69 -11.04
C ARG A 81 -21.37 -13.90 -11.52
N ALA A 82 -21.03 -15.14 -11.85
CA ALA A 82 -19.82 -15.49 -12.59
C ALA A 82 -20.21 -16.07 -13.95
N THR A 83 -19.67 -15.52 -15.03
CA THR A 83 -19.82 -16.08 -16.38
C THR A 83 -18.46 -16.63 -16.80
N VAL A 84 -18.43 -17.91 -17.14
CA VAL A 84 -17.24 -18.63 -17.62
C VAL A 84 -17.43 -18.86 -19.11
N ASP A 85 -16.60 -18.24 -19.92
CA ASP A 85 -16.58 -18.48 -21.35
C ASP A 85 -15.80 -19.76 -21.64
N LEU A 86 -16.27 -20.54 -22.61
CA LEU A 86 -15.70 -21.81 -23.00
C LEU A 86 -15.20 -21.75 -24.44
N GLU A 87 -13.97 -22.24 -24.64
CA GLU A 87 -13.47 -22.60 -25.96
C GLU A 87 -13.52 -24.13 -26.09
N GLY A 88 -14.50 -24.63 -26.85
CA GLY A 88 -14.88 -26.04 -26.81
C GLY A 88 -15.45 -26.42 -25.43
N PHE A 89 -14.70 -27.21 -24.67
CA PHE A 89 -15.06 -27.63 -23.30
C PHE A 89 -14.11 -27.07 -22.23
N SER A 90 -13.16 -26.21 -22.62
CA SER A 90 -12.16 -25.64 -21.71
C SER A 90 -12.52 -24.20 -21.36
N PRO A 91 -12.42 -23.78 -20.09
CA PRO A 91 -12.56 -22.39 -19.70
C PRO A 91 -11.51 -21.51 -20.38
N SER A 92 -11.92 -20.42 -21.02
CA SER A 92 -11.02 -19.46 -21.66
C SER A 92 -10.97 -18.12 -20.93
N ARG A 93 -12.07 -17.73 -20.29
CA ARG A 93 -12.18 -16.46 -19.56
C ARG A 93 -13.25 -16.53 -18.48
N VAL A 94 -13.08 -15.74 -17.42
CA VAL A 94 -14.11 -15.55 -16.38
C VAL A 94 -14.45 -14.07 -16.23
N GLU A 95 -15.75 -13.77 -16.21
CA GLU A 95 -16.29 -12.46 -15.89
C GLU A 95 -17.11 -12.53 -14.60
N LEU A 96 -16.71 -11.75 -13.59
CA LEU A 96 -17.36 -11.69 -12.28
C LEU A 96 -18.12 -10.38 -12.14
N ARG A 97 -19.32 -10.44 -11.56
CA ARG A 97 -20.11 -9.25 -11.20
C ARG A 97 -20.49 -9.24 -9.74
N GLY A 98 -20.35 -8.07 -9.12
CA GLY A 98 -20.63 -7.88 -7.69
C GLY A 98 -19.70 -8.71 -6.81
N LEU A 99 -18.41 -8.71 -7.13
CA LEU A 99 -17.40 -9.45 -6.37
C LEU A 99 -17.17 -8.76 -5.02
N SER A 100 -17.53 -9.42 -3.92
CA SER A 100 -17.25 -8.93 -2.57
C SER A 100 -16.32 -9.90 -1.84
N VAL A 101 -15.09 -9.45 -1.58
CA VAL A 101 -14.04 -10.19 -0.89
C VAL A 101 -13.99 -9.77 0.56
N SER A 102 -14.12 -10.74 1.47
CA SER A 102 -13.90 -10.58 2.91
C SER A 102 -12.63 -11.29 3.32
N MET A 103 -11.75 -10.57 4.02
CA MET A 103 -10.49 -11.11 4.53
C MET A 103 -10.47 -10.93 6.04
N ASN A 104 -10.10 -11.99 6.76
CA ASN A 104 -9.94 -11.99 8.21
C ASN A 104 -8.56 -12.53 8.57
N GLY A 105 -7.84 -11.82 9.44
CA GLY A 105 -6.53 -12.22 9.95
C GLY A 105 -5.47 -11.14 9.79
N SER A 106 -4.29 -11.43 10.35
CA SER A 106 -3.11 -10.56 10.28
C SER A 106 -2.62 -10.38 8.84
N PRO A 107 -2.22 -9.17 8.43
CA PRO A 107 -1.56 -8.94 7.14
C PRO A 107 -0.29 -9.76 6.95
N ALA A 108 0.44 -10.05 8.03
CA ALA A 108 1.67 -10.83 7.95
C ALA A 108 1.40 -12.30 7.60
N ASP A 109 0.45 -12.93 8.30
CA ASP A 109 0.06 -14.32 8.05
C ASP A 109 -0.51 -14.46 6.64
N PHE A 110 -1.30 -13.47 6.23
CA PHE A 110 -1.88 -13.41 4.89
C PHE A 110 -0.83 -13.42 3.78
N VAL A 111 0.23 -12.63 3.91
CA VAL A 111 1.32 -12.58 2.92
C VAL A 111 2.00 -13.95 2.80
N VAL A 112 2.15 -14.68 3.91
CA VAL A 112 2.75 -16.03 3.91
C VAL A 112 1.83 -17.04 3.24
N ASP A 113 0.55 -17.05 3.62
CA ASP A 113 -0.44 -18.02 3.13
C ASP A 113 -0.73 -17.79 1.63
N VAL A 114 -0.98 -16.54 1.23
CA VAL A 114 -1.15 -16.19 -0.19
C VAL A 114 0.13 -16.40 -0.98
N GLY A 115 1.30 -16.07 -0.41
CA GLY A 115 2.57 -16.34 -1.07
C GLY A 115 2.78 -17.84 -1.34
N THR A 116 2.34 -18.70 -0.43
CA THR A 116 2.38 -20.16 -0.60
C THR A 116 1.37 -20.64 -1.63
N TRP A 117 0.15 -20.09 -1.60
CA TRP A 117 -0.87 -20.36 -2.61
C TRP A 117 -0.41 -19.95 -4.01
N VAL A 118 0.12 -18.73 -4.17
CA VAL A 118 0.64 -18.21 -5.45
C VAL A 118 1.75 -19.10 -6.00
N ARG A 119 2.67 -19.57 -5.16
CA ARG A 119 3.73 -20.50 -5.60
C ARG A 119 3.17 -21.84 -6.07
N ARG A 120 2.12 -22.34 -5.41
CA ARG A 120 1.48 -23.63 -5.75
C ARG A 120 0.62 -23.53 -7.01
N TYR A 121 -0.05 -22.40 -7.22
CA TYR A 121 -1.01 -22.18 -8.30
C TYR A 121 -0.58 -20.99 -9.17
N ALA A 122 0.69 -20.93 -9.58
CA ALA A 122 1.25 -19.81 -10.32
C ALA A 122 0.50 -19.56 -11.65
N ASP A 123 0.07 -20.62 -12.32
CA ASP A 123 -0.69 -20.55 -13.58
C ASP A 123 -2.09 -19.92 -13.40
N SER A 124 -2.66 -19.96 -12.19
CA SER A 124 -3.93 -19.28 -11.89
C SER A 124 -3.82 -17.75 -11.98
N LEU A 125 -2.61 -17.18 -11.85
CA LEU A 125 -2.41 -15.73 -11.92
C LEU A 125 -2.43 -15.19 -13.35
N THR A 126 -2.26 -16.05 -14.36
CA THR A 126 -2.27 -15.67 -15.77
C THR A 126 -3.62 -15.91 -16.43
N PHE A 127 -4.53 -16.61 -15.74
CA PHE A 127 -5.86 -16.90 -16.24
C PHE A 127 -6.68 -15.60 -16.39
N PRO A 128 -7.30 -15.33 -17.56
CA PRO A 128 -8.02 -14.08 -17.79
C PRO A 128 -9.28 -13.95 -16.93
N ILE A 129 -9.20 -13.11 -15.88
CA ILE A 129 -10.33 -12.76 -15.01
C ILE A 129 -10.64 -11.28 -15.17
N ALA A 130 -11.91 -10.97 -15.45
CA ALA A 130 -12.47 -9.64 -15.35
C ALA A 130 -13.47 -9.60 -14.20
N ALA A 131 -13.51 -8.50 -13.44
CA ALA A 131 -14.51 -8.32 -12.39
C ALA A 131 -15.01 -6.88 -12.35
N ASP A 132 -16.32 -6.69 -12.22
CA ASP A 132 -16.95 -5.41 -11.94
C ASP A 132 -17.53 -5.35 -10.52
N GLY A 133 -17.55 -4.14 -9.95
CA GLY A 133 -18.09 -3.90 -8.61
C GLY A 133 -17.31 -4.62 -7.51
N LEU A 134 -15.98 -4.71 -7.64
CA LEU A 134 -15.12 -5.30 -6.62
C LEU A 134 -15.22 -4.48 -5.32
N LYS A 135 -15.57 -5.17 -4.25
CA LYS A 135 -15.51 -4.70 -2.87
C LYS A 135 -14.53 -5.56 -2.10
N VAL A 136 -13.63 -4.95 -1.35
CA VAL A 136 -12.73 -5.67 -0.44
C VAL A 136 -12.94 -5.14 0.95
N ILE A 137 -13.10 -6.04 1.92
CA ILE A 137 -13.13 -5.68 3.34
C ILE A 137 -12.18 -6.59 4.08
N TRP A 138 -11.16 -6.01 4.70
CA TRP A 138 -10.17 -6.73 5.48
C TRP A 138 -10.24 -6.31 6.95
N ARG A 139 -10.44 -7.30 7.83
CA ARG A 139 -10.42 -7.16 9.29
C ARG A 139 -9.33 -8.05 9.90
N GLU A 140 -8.82 -7.67 11.06
CA GLU A 140 -7.92 -8.55 11.83
C GLU A 140 -8.68 -9.73 12.43
N SER A 141 -9.92 -9.50 12.87
CA SER A 141 -10.85 -10.52 13.35
C SER A 141 -12.30 -10.17 12.94
N PRO A 142 -13.25 -11.11 12.97
CA PRO A 142 -14.61 -10.87 12.50
C PRO A 142 -15.35 -9.71 13.21
N SER A 143 -15.00 -9.44 14.48
CA SER A 143 -15.57 -8.37 15.29
C SER A 143 -14.74 -7.07 15.26
N ALA A 144 -13.53 -7.10 14.71
CA ALA A 144 -12.68 -5.91 14.61
C ALA A 144 -13.19 -4.93 13.55
N SER A 145 -12.86 -3.66 13.73
CA SER A 145 -13.07 -2.67 12.67
C SER A 145 -12.22 -3.02 11.44
N PRO A 146 -12.75 -2.84 10.21
CA PRO A 146 -11.96 -3.01 9.00
C PRO A 146 -10.74 -2.11 9.01
N TRP A 147 -9.59 -2.69 8.69
CA TRP A 147 -8.36 -1.93 8.53
C TRP A 147 -8.10 -1.61 7.05
N LEU A 148 -8.70 -2.34 6.11
CA LEU A 148 -8.74 -1.98 4.69
C LEU A 148 -10.16 -2.16 4.16
N MET A 149 -10.66 -1.17 3.44
CA MET A 149 -11.86 -1.25 2.63
C MET A 149 -11.56 -0.71 1.23
N LEU A 150 -12.02 -1.41 0.20
CA LEU A 150 -11.99 -0.97 -1.20
C LEU A 150 -13.40 -1.02 -1.75
N ASP A 151 -13.81 -0.01 -2.50
CA ASP A 151 -15.11 0.04 -3.17
C ASP A 151 -14.98 0.57 -4.61
N GLY A 152 -16.01 0.31 -5.44
CA GLY A 152 -16.04 0.69 -6.85
C GLY A 152 -15.00 -0.03 -7.70
N GLY A 153 -14.53 -1.21 -7.26
CA GLY A 153 -13.37 -1.83 -7.87
C GLY A 153 -13.64 -2.46 -9.24
N LEU A 154 -12.60 -2.48 -10.07
CA LEU A 154 -12.58 -3.12 -11.38
C LEU A 154 -11.32 -3.99 -11.48
N VAL A 155 -11.48 -5.20 -12.00
CA VAL A 155 -10.37 -6.08 -12.38
C VAL A 155 -10.39 -6.23 -13.89
N VAL A 156 -9.29 -5.86 -14.53
CA VAL A 156 -9.12 -5.95 -15.99
C VAL A 156 -7.96 -6.92 -16.27
N PRO A 157 -8.17 -7.97 -17.08
CA PRO A 157 -7.11 -8.87 -17.45
C PRO A 157 -6.08 -8.16 -18.33
N MET A 158 -4.81 -8.53 -18.16
CA MET A 158 -3.70 -8.11 -19.02
C MET A 158 -2.88 -9.35 -19.42
N ALA A 159 -1.98 -9.21 -20.38
CA ALA A 159 -1.11 -10.31 -20.78
C ALA A 159 -0.32 -10.82 -19.55
N GLY A 160 -0.58 -12.07 -19.15
CA GLY A 160 0.12 -12.69 -18.03
C GLY A 160 -0.26 -12.18 -16.63
N GLY A 161 -1.34 -11.41 -16.46
CA GLY A 161 -1.74 -10.93 -15.13
C GLY A 161 -3.02 -10.08 -15.13
N ALA A 162 -3.13 -9.14 -14.19
CA ALA A 162 -4.29 -8.26 -14.10
C ALA A 162 -3.93 -6.85 -13.59
N LYS A 163 -4.79 -5.90 -13.94
CA LYS A 163 -4.88 -4.58 -13.33
C LYS A 163 -6.13 -4.54 -12.45
N VAL A 164 -5.96 -4.10 -11.22
CA VAL A 164 -7.05 -3.87 -10.26
C VAL A 164 -7.11 -2.38 -9.96
N THR A 165 -8.29 -1.79 -10.00
CA THR A 165 -8.51 -0.41 -9.55
C THR A 165 -9.64 -0.38 -8.54
N ALA A 166 -9.64 0.63 -7.67
CA ALA A 166 -10.78 0.95 -6.81
C ALA A 166 -10.94 2.47 -6.76
N ASP A 167 -12.18 2.94 -6.81
CA ASP A 167 -12.49 4.37 -6.83
C ASP A 167 -12.27 5.02 -5.47
N ASP A 168 -12.53 4.26 -4.40
CA ASP A 168 -12.28 4.65 -3.03
C ASP A 168 -11.61 3.52 -2.25
N ALA A 169 -10.66 3.92 -1.41
CA ALA A 169 -9.97 3.04 -0.50
C ALA A 169 -9.90 3.70 0.86
N VAL A 170 -10.27 2.97 1.90
CA VAL A 170 -10.13 3.38 3.29
C VAL A 170 -9.13 2.47 3.97
N VAL A 171 -8.01 3.04 4.41
CA VAL A 171 -6.97 2.34 5.16
C VAL A 171 -6.99 2.86 6.59
N LEU A 172 -7.25 1.97 7.54
CA LEU A 172 -7.23 2.25 8.97
C LEU A 172 -8.16 3.42 9.34
N GLY A 173 -9.34 3.47 8.71
CA GLY A 173 -10.33 4.53 8.89
C GLY A 173 -10.08 5.81 8.08
N VAL A 174 -8.99 5.88 7.33
CA VAL A 174 -8.62 7.05 6.52
C VAL A 174 -8.85 6.78 5.04
N SER A 175 -9.65 7.64 4.38
CA SER A 175 -9.75 7.59 2.91
C SER A 175 -8.42 8.00 2.28
N VAL A 176 -7.87 7.13 1.46
CA VAL A 176 -6.66 7.37 0.65
C VAL A 176 -6.99 7.63 -0.81
N GLY A 177 -8.29 7.81 -1.12
CA GLY A 177 -8.81 8.03 -2.45
C GLY A 177 -8.65 6.82 -3.37
N PRO A 178 -8.57 7.04 -4.70
CA PRO A 178 -8.49 5.95 -5.65
C PRO A 178 -7.19 5.19 -5.55
N VAL A 179 -7.25 3.89 -5.75
CA VAL A 179 -6.09 2.99 -5.74
C VAL A 179 -6.00 2.19 -7.03
N GLY A 180 -4.78 1.85 -7.40
CA GLY A 180 -4.47 0.98 -8.52
C GLY A 180 -3.47 -0.08 -8.09
N ALA A 181 -3.60 -1.28 -8.62
CA ALA A 181 -2.64 -2.35 -8.51
C ALA A 181 -2.46 -3.02 -9.87
N MET A 182 -1.24 -3.44 -10.20
CA MET A 182 -0.99 -4.20 -11.42
C MET A 182 0.14 -5.22 -11.21
N TRP A 183 0.00 -6.37 -11.86
CA TRP A 183 1.05 -7.36 -11.98
C TRP A 183 0.90 -8.10 -13.31
N ALA A 184 2.01 -8.65 -13.79
CA ALA A 184 2.04 -9.60 -14.88
C ALA A 184 3.17 -10.60 -14.68
N SER A 185 3.13 -11.71 -15.41
CA SER A 185 4.10 -12.81 -15.30
C SER A 185 5.48 -12.44 -15.83
N ASP A 186 5.55 -11.52 -16.79
CA ASP A 186 6.79 -10.93 -17.31
C ASP A 186 7.34 -9.79 -16.44
N LEU A 187 6.51 -9.24 -15.55
CA LEU A 187 6.92 -8.23 -14.59
C LEU A 187 7.59 -8.86 -13.37
N ALA A 188 8.82 -8.43 -13.11
CA ALA A 188 9.55 -8.77 -11.89
C ALA A 188 8.85 -8.22 -10.62
N THR A 189 8.03 -7.17 -10.77
CA THR A 189 7.39 -6.47 -9.67
C THR A 189 5.86 -6.47 -9.75
N ALA A 190 5.21 -6.52 -8.60
CA ALA A 190 3.82 -6.11 -8.44
C ALA A 190 3.79 -4.63 -8.02
N THR A 191 3.03 -3.80 -8.72
CA THR A 191 2.97 -2.35 -8.47
C THR A 191 1.65 -1.98 -7.83
N LEU A 192 1.70 -1.23 -6.73
CA LEU A 192 0.57 -0.65 -6.02
C LEU A 192 0.67 0.88 -6.09
N GLY A 193 -0.46 1.56 -6.24
CA GLY A 193 -0.56 3.00 -6.31
C GLY A 193 -1.73 3.51 -5.47
N PHE A 194 -1.51 4.58 -4.71
CA PHE A 194 -2.50 5.26 -3.88
C PHE A 194 -2.63 6.73 -4.30
N GLY A 195 -3.86 7.24 -4.29
CA GLY A 195 -4.23 8.58 -4.77
C GLY A 195 -4.47 8.66 -6.27
N HIS A 196 -4.34 7.56 -7.03
CA HIS A 196 -4.66 7.48 -8.46
C HIS A 196 -4.87 6.03 -8.91
N VAL A 197 -5.80 5.79 -9.85
CA VAL A 197 -6.09 4.46 -10.42
C VAL A 197 -5.00 3.92 -11.36
N ASP A 198 -4.17 4.80 -11.90
CA ASP A 198 -2.93 4.46 -12.60
C ASP A 198 -1.75 4.54 -11.61
N PRO A 199 -1.15 3.40 -11.23
CA PRO A 199 -0.01 3.36 -10.32
C PRO A 199 1.20 4.18 -10.76
N SER A 200 1.39 4.43 -12.07
CA SER A 200 2.48 5.27 -12.56
C SER A 200 2.30 6.76 -12.23
N ALA A 201 1.05 7.19 -12.07
CA ALA A 201 0.68 8.56 -11.72
C ALA A 201 0.36 8.73 -10.22
N ALA A 202 0.26 7.62 -9.47
CA ALA A 202 -0.09 7.60 -8.06
C ALA A 202 0.81 8.49 -7.19
N THR A 203 0.22 9.10 -6.17
CA THR A 203 0.94 9.97 -5.24
C THR A 203 1.88 9.16 -4.36
N LEU A 204 1.43 7.98 -3.93
CA LEU A 204 2.27 6.98 -3.27
C LEU A 204 2.29 5.73 -4.15
N ARG A 205 3.48 5.29 -4.57
CA ARG A 205 3.68 4.06 -5.34
C ARG A 205 4.49 3.07 -4.53
N MET A 206 4.15 1.79 -4.60
CA MET A 206 4.90 0.71 -3.99
C MET A 206 5.14 -0.39 -5.03
N ASP A 207 6.41 -0.64 -5.34
CA ASP A 207 6.85 -1.69 -6.24
C ASP A 207 7.40 -2.86 -5.42
N VAL A 208 6.73 -4.01 -5.43
CA VAL A 208 7.13 -5.22 -4.69
C VAL A 208 7.82 -6.18 -5.63
N ASP A 209 9.11 -6.42 -5.42
CA ASP A 209 9.87 -7.46 -6.11
C ASP A 209 9.39 -8.83 -5.64
N ARG A 210 8.86 -9.60 -6.58
CA ARG A 210 8.24 -10.90 -6.30
C ARG A 210 9.27 -11.98 -5.98
N SER A 211 10.52 -11.79 -6.38
CA SER A 211 11.61 -12.76 -6.16
C SER A 211 12.29 -12.56 -4.81
N THR A 212 12.47 -11.31 -4.40
CA THR A 212 13.19 -10.98 -3.16
C THR A 212 12.27 -10.64 -2.00
N GLY A 213 10.99 -10.33 -2.27
CA GLY A 213 10.05 -9.81 -1.28
C GLY A 213 10.45 -8.43 -0.74
N LYS A 214 11.31 -7.71 -1.46
CA LYS A 214 11.62 -6.31 -1.16
C LYS A 214 10.60 -5.41 -1.80
N ALA A 215 10.26 -4.31 -1.14
CA ALA A 215 9.36 -3.31 -1.65
C ALA A 215 10.02 -1.94 -1.70
N LYS A 216 9.90 -1.26 -2.83
CA LYS A 216 10.30 0.12 -3.00
C LYS A 216 9.06 1.01 -2.97
N VAL A 217 8.97 1.88 -1.97
CA VAL A 217 7.91 2.87 -1.83
C VAL A 217 8.44 4.22 -2.31
N VAL A 218 7.66 4.93 -3.12
CA VAL A 218 7.97 6.27 -3.62
C VAL A 218 6.78 7.18 -3.34
N LEU A 219 7.04 8.26 -2.61
CA LEU A 219 6.12 9.36 -2.38
C LEU A 219 6.47 10.47 -3.38
N ARG A 220 5.58 10.71 -4.35
CA ARG A 220 5.73 11.81 -5.31
C ARG A 220 5.57 13.14 -4.58
N GLN A 221 6.28 14.15 -5.09
CA GLN A 221 6.24 15.48 -4.53
C GLN A 221 4.80 16.02 -4.46
N GLY A 222 4.39 16.45 -3.27
CA GLY A 222 3.08 17.04 -3.04
C GLY A 222 3.08 17.97 -1.83
N LYS A 223 1.98 18.69 -1.61
CA LYS A 223 1.83 19.53 -0.40
C LYS A 223 1.66 18.63 0.82
N LEU A 224 2.46 18.85 1.85
CA LEU A 224 2.43 18.02 3.07
C LEU A 224 1.03 18.01 3.72
N ALA A 225 0.33 19.15 3.72
CA ALA A 225 -1.04 19.25 4.23
C ALA A 225 -2.04 18.35 3.48
N ALA A 226 -1.84 18.10 2.18
CA ALA A 226 -2.73 17.22 1.41
C ALA A 226 -2.61 15.74 1.81
N PHE A 227 -1.45 15.34 2.38
CA PHE A 227 -1.25 14.00 2.91
C PHE A 227 -1.78 13.84 4.34
N ALA A 228 -1.73 14.91 5.13
CA ALA A 228 -2.16 14.90 6.53
C ALA A 228 -3.67 15.09 6.70
N ALA A 229 -4.32 15.87 5.83
CA ALA A 229 -5.74 16.15 5.94
C ALA A 229 -6.63 14.89 5.91
N PRO A 230 -6.42 13.90 5.02
CA PRO A 230 -7.21 12.67 5.05
C PRO A 230 -7.00 11.87 6.34
N LEU A 231 -5.79 11.94 6.93
CA LEU A 231 -5.46 11.29 8.20
C LEU A 231 -6.10 12.00 9.41
N GLY A 232 -6.83 13.11 9.21
CA GLY A 232 -7.34 13.95 10.29
C GLY A 232 -6.23 14.63 11.11
N ILE A 233 -5.02 14.71 10.54
CA ILE A 233 -3.85 15.26 11.22
C ILE A 233 -3.74 16.74 10.86
N ASP A 234 -3.88 17.60 11.86
CA ASP A 234 -3.55 19.02 11.72
C ASP A 234 -2.04 19.21 11.93
N LEU A 235 -1.38 19.84 10.96
CA LEU A 235 0.07 20.00 10.96
C LEU A 235 0.45 21.43 11.36
N PRO A 236 1.38 21.61 12.33
CA PRO A 236 1.88 22.92 12.71
C PRO A 236 2.93 23.44 11.72
N VAL A 237 2.67 23.34 10.42
CA VAL A 237 3.56 23.83 9.36
C VAL A 237 2.80 24.71 8.37
N GLY A 238 3.52 25.60 7.69
CA GLY A 238 2.93 26.44 6.66
C GLY A 238 2.31 25.64 5.50
N PRO A 239 1.25 26.15 4.85
CA PRO A 239 0.51 25.44 3.80
C PRO A 239 1.34 25.19 2.51
N ALA A 240 2.52 25.81 2.41
CA ALA A 240 3.42 25.73 1.26
C ALA A 240 4.50 24.65 1.39
N VAL A 241 4.57 23.90 2.51
CA VAL A 241 5.56 22.83 2.66
C VAL A 241 5.28 21.70 1.68
N LEU A 242 6.28 21.37 0.86
CA LEU A 242 6.23 20.24 -0.07
C LEU A 242 7.00 19.07 0.52
N VAL A 243 6.50 17.85 0.33
CA VAL A 243 7.13 16.61 0.76
C VAL A 243 7.27 15.66 -0.42
N GLU A 244 8.41 14.97 -0.48
CA GLU A 244 8.66 13.81 -1.34
C GLU A 244 9.50 12.80 -0.57
N GLY A 245 9.56 11.55 -1.02
CA GLY A 245 10.36 10.56 -0.33
C GLY A 245 10.42 9.20 -0.99
N THR A 246 11.29 8.36 -0.46
CA THR A 246 11.49 6.98 -0.87
C THR A 246 11.69 6.11 0.36
N ALA A 247 11.18 4.88 0.32
CA ALA A 247 11.52 3.87 1.29
C ALA A 247 11.85 2.54 0.60
N GLU A 248 12.84 1.83 1.10
CA GLU A 248 13.13 0.46 0.70
C GLU A 248 12.87 -0.45 1.89
N LEU A 249 11.93 -1.38 1.74
CA LEU A 249 11.44 -2.25 2.80
C LEU A 249 11.73 -3.71 2.46
N SER A 250 12.14 -4.50 3.45
CA SER A 250 12.18 -5.96 3.37
C SER A 250 10.89 -6.50 3.98
N LEU A 251 10.02 -7.08 3.14
CA LEU A 251 8.77 -7.70 3.57
C LEU A 251 8.91 -9.20 3.82
N THR A 252 10.06 -9.77 3.48
CA THR A 252 10.37 -11.16 3.77
C THR A 252 10.51 -11.37 5.29
N PRO A 253 9.99 -12.48 5.82
CA PRO A 253 10.19 -12.87 7.21
C PRO A 253 11.63 -13.37 7.40
N THR A 254 12.62 -12.48 7.34
CA THR A 254 14.00 -12.81 7.68
C THR A 254 14.21 -12.54 9.17
N GLY A 255 14.19 -13.60 9.98
CA GLY A 255 14.45 -13.55 11.42
C GLY A 255 13.28 -14.07 12.28
N PRO A 256 13.49 -14.29 13.58
CA PRO A 256 12.55 -14.99 14.46
C PRO A 256 11.24 -14.22 14.78
N ALA A 257 10.98 -13.06 14.19
CA ALA A 257 9.95 -12.13 14.69
C ALA A 257 9.06 -11.43 13.63
N ASN A 258 9.04 -11.83 12.35
CA ASN A 258 8.11 -11.23 11.34
C ASN A 258 8.20 -9.68 11.23
N GLU A 259 9.33 -9.09 11.62
CA GLU A 259 9.55 -7.65 11.60
C GLU A 259 9.78 -7.14 10.17
N VAL A 260 9.37 -5.90 9.88
CA VAL A 260 9.69 -5.23 8.61
C VAL A 260 10.85 -4.29 8.87
N HIS A 261 11.90 -4.42 8.06
CA HIS A 261 13.08 -3.56 8.10
C HIS A 261 13.14 -2.71 6.86
N GLY A 262 13.68 -1.51 6.96
CA GLY A 262 13.89 -0.70 5.78
C GLY A 262 14.71 0.55 6.03
N ILE A 263 14.91 1.29 4.95
CA ILE A 263 15.54 2.61 4.96
C ILE A 263 14.52 3.58 4.37
N VAL A 264 14.31 4.71 5.03
CA VAL A 264 13.39 5.76 4.62
C VAL A 264 14.17 7.05 4.43
N GLY A 265 13.92 7.74 3.32
CA GLY A 265 14.44 9.07 3.03
C GLY A 265 13.30 9.98 2.64
N LEU A 266 13.17 11.11 3.34
CA LEU A 266 12.17 12.15 3.09
C LEU A 266 12.87 13.48 2.79
N ARG A 267 12.27 14.27 1.91
CA ARG A 267 12.70 15.64 1.61
C ARG A 267 11.52 16.58 1.77
N LEU A 268 11.70 17.59 2.61
CA LEU A 268 10.70 18.61 2.92
C LEU A 268 11.21 19.97 2.44
N ARG A 269 10.55 20.54 1.42
CA ARG A 269 10.87 21.87 0.90
C ARG A 269 10.01 22.93 1.58
N GLY A 270 10.64 24.02 2.03
CA GLY A 270 10.00 25.10 2.78
C GLY A 270 9.76 24.79 4.26
N TYR A 271 10.20 23.62 4.74
CA TYR A 271 10.13 23.26 6.16
C TYR A 271 11.43 23.65 6.86
N VAL A 272 11.28 24.33 7.99
CA VAL A 272 12.39 24.65 8.91
C VAL A 272 12.16 23.84 10.20
N PRO A 273 13.12 23.00 10.62
CA PRO A 273 12.92 22.19 11.81
C PRO A 273 12.90 23.04 13.09
N PRO A 274 12.23 22.56 14.16
CA PRO A 274 12.30 23.18 15.47
C PRO A 274 13.76 23.34 15.92
N HIS A 275 14.14 24.56 16.31
CA HIS A 275 15.48 24.88 16.74
C HIS A 275 15.45 25.85 17.95
N PRO A 276 16.51 25.83 18.78
CA PRO A 276 16.70 26.84 19.83
C PRO A 276 16.74 28.26 19.24
N ARG A 277 16.27 29.26 19.99
CA ARG A 277 16.23 30.67 19.55
C ARG A 277 17.62 31.23 19.26
N GLU A 278 18.65 30.68 19.89
CA GLU A 278 20.05 31.03 19.68
C GLU A 278 20.53 30.73 18.25
N LEU A 279 19.79 29.90 17.51
CA LEU A 279 20.06 29.53 16.13
C LEU A 279 19.23 30.35 15.12
N GLU A 280 18.42 31.31 15.58
CA GLU A 280 17.67 32.22 14.71
C GLU A 280 18.66 33.05 13.87
N GLY A 281 18.60 32.88 12.54
CA GLY A 281 19.53 33.49 11.58
C GLY A 281 20.53 32.52 10.95
N ILE A 282 20.51 31.23 11.31
CA ILE A 282 21.18 30.21 10.51
C ILE A 282 20.45 30.05 9.18
N VAL A 283 21.21 29.93 8.08
CA VAL A 283 20.64 29.58 6.79
C VAL A 283 20.38 28.07 6.78
N PHE A 284 19.17 27.67 7.15
CA PHE A 284 18.71 26.28 7.13
C PHE A 284 18.50 25.72 5.70
N GLY A 285 18.69 26.55 4.67
CA GLY A 285 18.35 26.22 3.28
C GLY A 285 16.84 26.22 3.04
N ASP A 286 16.43 25.88 1.82
CA ASP A 286 15.01 25.73 1.46
C ASP A 286 14.53 24.28 1.58
N THR A 287 15.43 23.34 1.87
CA THR A 287 15.16 21.90 1.86
C THR A 287 15.72 21.26 3.13
N THR A 288 14.84 20.57 3.86
CA THR A 288 15.19 19.72 4.99
C THR A 288 15.09 18.25 4.56
N THR A 289 16.10 17.43 4.82
CA THR A 289 16.04 15.97 4.60
C THR A 289 15.94 15.24 5.92
N PHE A 290 15.25 14.09 5.89
CA PHE A 290 15.15 13.17 7.02
C PHE A 290 15.38 11.75 6.51
N ASP A 291 16.48 11.15 6.93
CA ASP A 291 16.90 9.81 6.55
C ASP A 291 16.91 8.92 7.80
N THR A 292 16.39 7.69 7.74
CA THR A 292 16.36 6.79 8.91
C THR A 292 16.32 5.33 8.49
N ASP A 293 16.93 4.47 9.29
CA ASP A 293 16.62 3.05 9.28
C ASP A 293 15.29 2.88 10.05
N ILE A 294 14.37 2.06 9.55
CA ILE A 294 13.07 1.78 10.19
C ILE A 294 12.96 0.29 10.50
N ARG A 295 12.44 0.00 11.70
CA ARG A 295 12.10 -1.36 12.12
C ARG A 295 10.67 -1.38 12.66
N VAL A 296 9.77 -2.07 11.97
CA VAL A 296 8.38 -2.22 12.36
C VAL A 296 8.20 -3.59 13.02
N ALA A 297 7.77 -3.59 14.28
CA ALA A 297 7.53 -4.79 15.06
C ALA A 297 6.49 -5.71 14.40
N ALA A 298 6.49 -6.99 14.78
CA ALA A 298 5.58 -8.01 14.27
C ALA A 298 4.10 -7.59 14.37
N ASN A 299 3.73 -6.98 15.50
CA ASN A 299 2.37 -6.51 15.80
C ASN A 299 1.95 -5.26 15.00
N ARG A 300 2.86 -4.68 14.21
CA ARG A 300 2.65 -3.44 13.42
C ARG A 300 2.19 -2.23 14.24
N ARG A 301 2.29 -2.30 15.57
CA ARG A 301 1.94 -1.21 16.49
C ARG A 301 3.14 -0.35 16.85
N THR A 302 4.36 -0.87 16.74
CA THR A 302 5.57 -0.11 17.07
C THR A 302 6.49 -0.03 15.86
N ALA A 303 6.92 1.18 15.52
CA ALA A 303 7.99 1.42 14.56
C ALA A 303 9.14 2.15 15.27
N THR A 304 10.32 1.56 15.24
CA THR A 304 11.55 2.15 15.75
C THR A 304 12.29 2.82 14.61
N LEU A 305 12.70 4.07 14.83
CA LEU A 305 13.53 4.85 13.93
C LEU A 305 14.96 4.81 14.47
N GLU A 306 15.85 4.21 13.71
CA GLU A 306 17.25 4.00 14.07
C GLU A 306 18.15 4.79 13.12
N LYS A 307 19.28 5.28 13.64
CA LYS A 307 20.25 6.10 12.87
C LYS A 307 19.57 7.24 12.10
N SER A 308 18.55 7.85 12.69
CA SER A 308 17.83 8.94 12.07
C SER A 308 18.75 10.15 11.93
N ARG A 309 18.75 10.76 10.75
CA ARG A 309 19.51 11.97 10.44
C ARG A 309 18.57 13.01 9.84
N LEU A 310 18.49 14.17 10.50
CA LEU A 310 17.81 15.35 10.01
C LEU A 310 18.84 16.36 9.53
N THR A 311 18.72 16.84 8.29
CA THR A 311 19.64 17.83 7.70
C THR A 311 18.87 19.02 7.15
N ALA A 312 19.20 20.23 7.61
CA ALA A 312 18.69 21.50 7.09
C ALA A 312 19.86 22.49 6.96
N GLY A 313 20.46 22.56 5.77
CA GLY A 313 21.66 23.37 5.54
C GLY A 313 22.84 22.88 6.39
N ALA A 314 23.40 23.75 7.24
CA ALA A 314 24.47 23.38 8.17
C ALA A 314 23.95 22.74 9.48
N PHE A 315 22.63 22.70 9.69
CA PHE A 315 22.00 22.10 10.85
C PHE A 315 21.80 20.60 10.61
N VAL A 316 22.59 19.77 11.29
CA VAL A 316 22.51 18.31 11.20
C VAL A 316 22.28 17.76 12.60
N LEU A 317 21.24 16.94 12.75
CA LEU A 317 20.93 16.22 13.98
C LEU A 317 20.87 14.72 13.68
N ASP A 318 21.57 13.92 14.47
CA ASP A 318 21.55 12.46 14.44
C ASP A 318 20.83 11.92 15.69
N GLY A 319 20.13 10.80 15.58
CA GLY A 319 19.43 10.20 16.71
C GLY A 319 18.52 9.04 16.34
N GLY A 320 17.35 9.02 16.97
CA GLY A 320 16.35 7.98 16.75
C GLY A 320 15.06 8.28 17.49
N GLY A 321 14.12 7.35 17.38
CA GLY A 321 12.82 7.49 18.01
C GLY A 321 11.96 6.26 17.92
N VAL A 322 10.78 6.37 18.51
CA VAL A 322 9.76 5.33 18.50
C VAL A 322 8.43 5.98 18.15
N ILE A 323 7.74 5.35 17.21
CA ILE A 323 6.35 5.61 16.87
C ILE A 323 5.55 4.44 17.42
N GLU A 324 4.63 4.72 18.33
CA GLU A 324 3.72 3.73 18.87
C GLU A 324 2.28 4.07 18.45
N ARG A 325 1.71 3.20 17.63
CA ARG A 325 0.33 3.24 17.19
C ARG A 325 -0.59 2.71 18.29
N LYS A 326 -1.58 3.53 18.62
CA LYS A 326 -2.79 3.16 19.37
C LYS A 326 -3.94 2.95 18.37
N ASP A 327 -5.14 2.66 18.85
CA ASP A 327 -6.22 2.24 17.96
C ASP A 327 -6.66 3.38 17.00
N ASP A 328 -6.78 4.62 17.51
CA ASP A 328 -7.23 5.82 16.78
C ASP A 328 -6.13 6.89 16.55
N HIS A 329 -4.93 6.73 17.13
CA HIS A 329 -3.85 7.71 17.05
C HIS A 329 -2.47 7.06 17.17
N ALA A 330 -1.41 7.86 17.06
CA ALA A 330 -0.06 7.42 17.37
C ALA A 330 0.65 8.41 18.28
N THR A 331 1.53 7.88 19.12
CA THR A 331 2.46 8.66 19.93
C THR A 331 3.86 8.55 19.34
N VAL A 332 4.54 9.69 19.19
CA VAL A 332 5.88 9.77 18.62
C VAL A 332 6.82 10.34 19.66
N VAL A 333 7.92 9.64 19.93
CA VAL A 333 9.01 10.13 20.77
C VAL A 333 10.29 10.06 19.99
N MET A 334 10.96 11.19 19.80
CA MET A 334 12.25 11.28 19.10
C MET A 334 13.25 12.03 19.95
N THR A 335 14.50 11.59 19.92
CA THR A 335 15.63 12.30 20.54
C THR A 335 16.74 12.38 19.51
N MET A 336 17.15 13.60 19.19
CA MET A 336 18.19 13.88 18.21
C MET A 336 19.19 14.87 18.77
N ALA A 337 20.45 14.75 18.38
CA ALA A 337 21.51 15.66 18.79
C ALA A 337 22.50 15.88 17.66
N GLY A 338 23.13 17.05 17.65
CA GLY A 338 24.12 17.42 16.65
C GLY A 338 25.09 18.46 17.18
N ASN A 339 26.16 18.68 16.42
CA ASN A 339 27.15 19.71 16.71
C ASN A 339 27.23 20.69 15.54
N ILE A 340 27.09 21.97 15.83
CA ILE A 340 27.24 23.02 14.83
C ILE A 340 28.59 23.70 15.05
N PRO A 341 29.50 23.70 14.07
CA PRO A 341 30.76 24.42 14.19
C PRO A 341 30.50 25.91 14.44
N CYS A 342 31.20 26.52 15.40
CA CYS A 342 31.01 27.94 15.74
C CYS A 342 31.30 28.87 14.56
N THR A 343 32.19 28.45 13.66
CA THR A 343 32.49 29.14 12.39
C THR A 343 31.30 29.13 11.42
N ALA A 344 30.53 28.04 11.39
CA ALA A 344 29.32 27.94 10.57
C ALA A 344 28.18 28.81 11.12
N LEU A 345 28.04 28.89 12.46
CA LEU A 345 27.11 29.79 13.13
C LEU A 345 27.42 31.25 12.81
N ALA A 346 28.67 31.67 13.03
CA ALA A 346 29.11 33.04 12.78
C ALA A 346 28.92 33.44 11.30
N ARG A 347 29.28 32.55 10.37
CA ARG A 347 29.08 32.77 8.94
C ARG A 347 27.59 32.89 8.57
N SER A 348 26.74 32.03 9.13
CA SER A 348 25.32 32.06 8.80
C SER A 348 24.63 33.32 9.32
N ALA A 349 24.94 33.72 10.56
CA ALA A 349 24.47 34.98 11.13
C ALA A 349 24.96 36.20 10.33
N ALA A 350 26.21 36.20 9.88
CA ALA A 350 26.76 37.25 9.03
C ALA A 350 26.05 37.33 7.66
N VAL A 351 25.80 36.19 7.01
CA VAL A 351 25.06 36.13 5.74
C VAL A 351 23.61 36.60 5.89
N ALA A 352 22.93 36.21 6.97
CA ALA A 352 21.55 36.61 7.22
C ALA A 352 21.39 38.12 7.44
N ARG A 353 22.38 38.78 8.07
CA ARG A 353 22.31 40.23 8.36
C ARG A 353 22.93 41.13 7.29
N LEU A 354 23.92 40.65 6.54
CA LEU A 354 24.74 41.48 5.65
C LEU A 354 24.61 41.08 4.17
N GLY A 355 23.84 40.04 3.86
CA GLY A 355 23.70 39.49 2.51
C GLY A 355 24.85 38.57 2.11
N ALA A 356 24.66 37.83 1.01
CA ALA A 356 25.55 36.72 0.61
C ALA A 356 27.00 37.14 0.32
N GLN A 357 27.24 38.33 -0.24
CA GLN A 357 28.58 38.77 -0.61
C GLN A 357 29.41 39.26 0.60
N LEU A 358 28.85 40.11 1.45
CA LEU A 358 29.54 40.63 2.65
C LEU A 358 29.62 39.58 3.77
N GLY A 359 28.58 38.75 3.91
CA GLY A 359 28.57 37.66 4.89
C GLY A 359 29.62 36.58 4.62
N LYS A 360 30.03 36.39 3.35
CA LYS A 360 31.11 35.45 3.01
C LYS A 360 32.47 35.95 3.51
N ILE A 361 32.77 37.23 3.32
CA ILE A 361 34.04 37.85 3.73
C ILE A 361 34.20 37.81 5.25
N LEU A 362 33.17 38.23 6.00
CA LEU A 362 33.18 38.18 7.47
C LEU A 362 33.15 36.74 8.00
N GLY A 363 32.44 35.84 7.33
CA GLY A 363 32.45 34.42 7.67
C GLY A 363 33.82 33.77 7.52
N ASP A 364 34.61 34.19 6.53
CA ASP A 364 35.97 33.69 6.33
C ASP A 364 36.96 34.27 7.36
N ALA A 365 36.77 35.52 7.82
CA ALA A 365 37.51 36.08 8.96
C ALA A 365 37.17 35.34 10.28
N ALA A 366 35.90 34.98 10.49
CA ALA A 366 35.45 34.23 11.66
C ALA A 366 36.07 32.82 11.75
N LYS A 367 36.45 32.19 10.62
CA LYS A 367 37.17 30.90 10.62
C LYS A 367 38.57 30.97 11.23
N LEU A 368 39.21 32.14 11.16
CA LEU A 368 40.54 32.34 11.74
C LEU A 368 40.45 32.57 13.26
N ALA A 369 39.39 33.23 13.72
CA ALA A 369 39.24 33.65 15.11
C ALA A 369 38.42 32.69 16.00
N LEU A 370 37.58 31.81 15.45
CA LEU A 370 36.70 30.94 16.24
C LEU A 370 37.08 29.45 16.12
N ALA A 371 37.02 28.76 17.26
CA ALA A 371 37.12 27.32 17.37
C ALA A 371 35.95 26.75 18.19
N GLY A 372 35.79 25.43 18.12
CA GLY A 372 34.78 24.71 18.88
C GLY A 372 33.44 24.56 18.15
N SER A 373 32.46 24.05 18.90
CA SER A 373 31.12 23.71 18.42
C SER A 373 30.06 24.00 19.47
N VAL A 374 28.85 24.29 19.01
CA VAL A 374 27.65 24.29 19.84
C VAL A 374 26.98 22.94 19.71
N ARG A 375 26.82 22.24 20.83
CA ARG A 375 26.03 21.01 20.92
C ARG A 375 24.56 21.38 21.02
N VAL A 376 23.72 20.76 20.21
CA VAL A 376 22.27 20.96 20.21
C VAL A 376 21.61 19.61 20.39
N GLY A 377 20.71 19.51 21.36
CA GLY A 377 19.83 18.37 21.58
C GLY A 377 18.38 18.80 21.38
N VAL A 378 17.60 17.98 20.68
CA VAL A 378 16.16 18.18 20.49
C VAL A 378 15.45 16.89 20.85
N LYS A 379 14.53 16.96 21.80
CA LYS A 379 13.63 15.87 22.15
C LYS A 379 12.20 16.27 21.81
N VAL A 380 11.56 15.46 20.96
CA VAL A 380 10.17 15.67 20.53
C VAL A 380 9.30 14.59 21.16
N SER A 381 8.15 14.98 21.69
CA SER A 381 7.10 14.07 22.14
C SER A 381 5.75 14.59 21.63
N ALA A 382 5.10 13.81 20.78
CA ALA A 382 3.89 14.22 20.07
C ALA A 382 2.80 13.14 20.11
N ASP A 383 1.54 13.57 20.08
CA ASP A 383 0.35 12.75 19.84
C ASP A 383 -0.25 13.23 18.52
N THR A 384 -0.53 12.31 17.58
CA THR A 384 -1.02 12.69 16.24
C THR A 384 -2.36 13.42 16.24
N ARG A 385 -3.14 13.32 17.32
CA ARG A 385 -4.40 14.09 17.48
C ARG A 385 -4.16 15.55 17.86
N LYS A 386 -2.98 15.86 18.39
CA LYS A 386 -2.61 17.19 18.93
C LYS A 386 -1.17 17.54 18.57
N LEU A 387 -0.81 17.44 17.29
CA LEU A 387 0.56 17.75 16.85
C LEU A 387 0.95 19.20 17.11
N ALA A 388 -0.01 20.13 17.10
CA ALA A 388 0.21 21.52 17.48
C ALA A 388 0.71 21.66 18.94
N ASP A 389 0.34 20.73 19.82
CA ASP A 389 0.75 20.70 21.23
C ASP A 389 1.99 19.83 21.47
N ALA A 390 2.71 19.45 20.41
CA ALA A 390 3.90 18.61 20.53
C ALA A 390 4.92 19.27 21.47
N LYS A 391 5.39 18.49 22.46
CA LYS A 391 6.40 18.95 23.41
C LYS A 391 7.77 18.84 22.76
N VAL A 392 8.41 19.99 22.55
CA VAL A 392 9.78 20.08 22.05
C VAL A 392 10.67 20.59 23.17
N GLN A 393 11.58 19.76 23.65
CA GLN A 393 12.61 20.14 24.63
C GLN A 393 13.92 20.33 23.88
N ASN A 394 14.54 21.49 24.09
CA ASN A 394 15.81 21.84 23.48
C ASN A 394 16.89 21.88 24.56
N ASP A 395 18.06 21.33 24.26
CA ASP A 395 19.27 21.40 25.07
C ASP A 395 20.38 22.05 24.25
N VAL A 396 21.11 23.00 24.82
CA VAL A 396 22.16 23.74 24.13
C VAL A 396 23.40 23.81 25.01
N GLY A 397 24.49 23.20 24.53
CA GLY A 397 25.81 23.29 25.13
C GLY A 397 26.72 24.16 24.28
N ILE A 398 27.11 25.33 24.77
CA ILE A 398 27.98 26.26 24.04
C ILE A 398 29.45 25.96 24.35
N GLY A 399 30.21 25.55 23.32
CA GLY A 399 31.64 25.26 23.43
C GLY A 399 32.50 26.13 22.50
N CYS A 400 32.05 27.33 22.14
CA CYS A 400 32.80 28.23 21.27
C CYS A 400 33.95 28.90 22.02
N THR A 401 35.15 28.86 21.45
CA THR A 401 36.35 29.54 21.98
C THR A 401 36.96 30.44 20.93
N LEU A 402 37.63 31.50 21.38
CA LEU A 402 38.44 32.35 20.52
C LEU A 402 39.82 31.72 20.34
N ARG A 403 40.28 31.60 19.09
CA ARG A 403 41.68 31.34 18.78
C ARG A 403 42.44 32.64 18.98
N LEU A 404 43.10 32.77 20.11
CA LEU A 404 44.12 33.81 20.31
C LEU A 404 45.39 33.37 19.57
N PRO A 405 46.02 34.25 18.76
CA PRO A 405 47.29 33.96 18.11
C PRO A 405 48.44 33.78 19.10
#